data_AF-A0A7X4XMN0-F1
#
_entry.id   AF-A0A7X4XMN0-F1
#
_cell.length_a   1.000
_cell.length_b   1.000
_cell.length_c   1.000
_cell.angle_alpha   90.00
_cell.angle_beta   90.00
_cell.angle_gamma   90.00
#
_symmetry.space_group_name_H-M   'P 1'
#
loop_
_entity.id
_entity.type
_entity.pdbx_description
1 polymer ?
#
loop_
_entity_poly.entity_id
_entity_poly.type
_entity_poly.pdbx_seq_one_letter_code
_entity_poly.pdbx_strand_id
1 'polypeptide(L)' 'MISQPVKIGEDTVVVIPNAILSVLGIKAGDTLEIALNNDKMEIKKMVLKTNTETHSNEEYDI' A
#
# COMPACT_ATOMS: atom_id res chain seq x y z
N MET A 1 14.88 0.63 15.72
CA MET A 1 15.28 -0.65 15.10
C MET A 1 15.26 -0.48 13.59
N ILE A 2 16.34 -0.85 12.91
CA ILE A 2 16.42 -0.82 11.44
C ILE A 2 16.09 -2.24 10.97
N SER A 3 15.11 -2.40 10.08
CA SER A 3 14.77 -3.71 9.50
C SER A 3 15.93 -4.22 8.64
N GLN A 4 16.36 -5.47 8.86
CA GLN A 4 17.40 -6.10 8.05
C GLN A 4 16.78 -7.10 7.04
N PRO A 5 17.40 -7.27 5.85
CA PRO A 5 17.03 -8.35 4.96
C PRO A 5 17.29 -9.70 5.61
N VAL A 6 16.37 -10.65 5.44
CA VAL A 6 16.48 -12.03 5.89
C VAL A 6 16.17 -12.97 4.72
N LYS A 7 16.76 -14.17 4.74
CA LYS A 7 16.45 -15.22 3.77
C LYS A 7 15.28 -16.06 4.27
N ILE A 8 14.25 -16.23 3.44
CA ILE A 8 13.16 -17.17 3.67
C ILE A 8 13.08 -18.07 2.43
N GLY A 9 13.52 -19.32 2.57
CA GLY A 9 13.74 -20.19 1.41
C GLY A 9 14.79 -19.58 0.48
N GLU A 10 14.45 -19.44 -0.81
CA GLU A 10 15.32 -18.79 -1.80
C GLU A 10 15.15 -17.25 -1.81
N ASP A 11 14.05 -16.75 -1.25
CA ASP A 11 13.66 -15.35 -1.30
C ASP A 11 14.45 -14.49 -0.30
N THR A 12 14.79 -13.27 -0.73
CA THR A 12 15.26 -12.21 0.17
C THR A 12 14.08 -11.35 0.56
N VAL A 13 13.77 -11.30 1.86
CA VAL A 13 12.64 -10.52 2.38
C VAL A 13 13.11 -9.51 3.42
N VAL A 14 12.36 -8.43 3.60
CA VAL A 14 12.58 -7.47 4.70
C VAL A 14 11.40 -7.55 5.64
N VAL A 15 11.66 -7.79 6.92
CA VAL A 15 10.60 -7.84 7.94
C VAL A 15 10.25 -6.42 8.37
N ILE A 16 9.02 -6.00 8.10
CA ILE A 16 8.48 -4.72 8.56
C ILE A 16 7.86 -4.91 9.95
N PRO A 17 8.31 -4.18 10.99
CA PRO A 17 7.73 -4.27 12.33
C PRO A 17 6.21 -3.99 12.35
N ASN A 18 5.48 -4.77 13.15
CA ASN A 18 4.01 -4.65 13.28
C ASN A 18 3.54 -3.23 13.65
N ALA A 19 4.32 -2.49 14.44
CA ALA A 19 4.00 -1.10 14.80
C ALA A 19 3.93 -0.20 13.55
N ILE A 20 4.82 -0.39 12.57
CA ILE A 20 4.84 0.38 11.32
C ILE A 20 3.65 -0.04 10.45
N LEU A 21 3.39 -1.35 10.30
CA LEU A 21 2.24 -1.85 9.55
C LEU A 21 0.91 -1.31 10.10
N SER A 22 0.80 -1.23 11.43
CA SER A 22 -0.39 -0.71 12.11
C SER A 22 -0.60 0.79 11.85
N VAL A 23 0.47 1.59 11.94
CA VAL A 23 0.41 3.05 11.65
C VAL A 23 0.05 3.31 10.18
N LEU A 24 0.55 2.49 9.25
CA LEU A 24 0.26 2.60 7.82
C LEU A 24 -1.05 1.91 7.40
N GLY A 25 -1.75 1.25 8.31
CA GLY A 25 -2.98 0.52 8.03
C GLY A 25 -2.82 -0.62 7.01
N ILE A 26 -1.64 -1.24 6.97
CA ILE A 26 -1.30 -2.37 6.09
C ILE A 26 -1.62 -3.69 6.79
N LYS A 27 -2.33 -4.57 6.10
CA LYS A 27 -2.75 -5.89 6.57
C LYS A 27 -2.33 -6.98 5.58
N ALA A 28 -2.31 -8.23 6.04
CA ALA A 28 -2.08 -9.37 5.17
C ALA A 28 -3.11 -9.40 4.03
N GLY A 29 -2.64 -9.57 2.79
CA GLY A 29 -3.47 -9.54 1.58
C GLY A 29 -3.63 -8.16 0.95
N ASP A 30 -3.21 -7.08 1.61
CA ASP A 30 -3.17 -5.75 0.97
C ASP A 30 -2.15 -5.73 -0.18
N THR A 31 -2.51 -5.03 -1.26
CA THR A 31 -1.56 -4.71 -2.34
C THR A 31 -0.75 -3.47 -1.97
N LEU A 32 0.56 -3.54 -2.18
CA LEU A 32 1.50 -2.45 -1.95
C LEU A 32 2.08 -1.98 -3.29
N GLU A 33 2.28 -0.67 -3.42
CA GLU A 33 3.08 -0.09 -4.49
C GLU A 33 4.51 0.07 -3.99
N ILE A 34 5.47 -0.37 -4.80
CA ILE A 34 6.90 -0.30 -4.50
C ILE A 34 7.57 0.53 -5.60
N ALA A 35 8.35 1.54 -5.19
CA ALA A 35 9.16 2.35 -6.08
C ALA A 35 10.61 2.39 -5.61
N LEU A 36 11.55 2.44 -6.57
CA LEU A 36 12.95 2.74 -6.29
C LEU A 36 13.17 4.24 -6.48
N ASN A 37 13.52 4.92 -5.38
CA ASN A 37 13.86 6.34 -5.38
C ASN A 37 15.32 6.49 -4.92
N ASN A 38 16.21 6.69 -5.89
CA ASN A 38 17.66 6.67 -5.69
C ASN A 38 18.13 5.35 -5.05
N ASP A 39 18.61 5.40 -3.82
CA ASP A 39 19.12 4.30 -3.02
C ASP A 39 18.07 3.70 -2.06
N LYS A 40 16.81 4.15 -2.15
CA LYS A 40 15.74 3.77 -1.23
C LYS A 40 14.59 3.07 -1.95
N MET A 41 14.08 2.02 -1.31
CA MET A 41 12.78 1.43 -1.66
C MET A 41 11.68 2.16 -0.88
N GLU A 42 10.79 2.82 -1.59
CA GLU A 42 9.58 3.42 -1.04
C GLU A 42 8.41 2.46 -1.19
N ILE A 43 7.68 2.24 -0.10
CA ILE A 43 6.55 1.31 -0.05
C ILE A 43 5.34 2.07 0.46
N LYS A 44 4.22 1.99 -0.26
CA LYS A 44 2.95 2.60 0.15
C LYS A 44 1.80 1.63 -0.11
N LYS A 45 0.74 1.73 0.71
CA LYS A 45 -0.48 0.97 0.48
C LYS A 45 -1.14 1.44 -0.81
N MET A 46 -1.43 0.51 -1.72
CA MET A 46 -2.14 0.82 -2.95
C MET A 46 -3.62 1.05 -2.61
N VAL A 47 -4.17 2.18 -3.05
CA VAL A 47 -5.60 2.47 -2.96
C VAL A 47 -6.12 2.61 -4.38
N LEU A 48 -6.85 1.60 -4.83
CA LEU A 48 -7.58 1.67 -6.08
C LEU A 48 -8.76 2.63 -5.87
N LYS A 49 -8.63 3.85 -6.38
CA LYS A 49 -9.76 4.76 -6.48
C LYS A 49 -10.65 4.24 -7.61
N THR A 50 -11.72 3.54 -7.27
CA THR A 50 -12.83 3.38 -8.21
C THR A 50 -13.42 4.76 -8.45
N ASN A 51 -13.48 5.23 -9.70
CA ASN A 51 -14.35 6.34 -10.07
C ASN A 51 -15.78 5.87 -9.78
N THR A 52 -16.26 6.10 -8.55
CA THR A 52 -17.69 6.29 -8.38
C THR A 52 -17.94 7.65 -9.00
N GLU A 53 -18.28 7.65 -10.29
CA GLU A 53 -18.99 8.76 -10.89
C GLU A 53 -20.20 8.99 -9.99
N THR A 54 -20.13 10.01 -9.14
CA THR A 54 -21.32 10.62 -8.57
C THR A 54 -22.11 11.12 -9.76
N HIS A 55 -22.96 10.28 -10.33
CA HIS A 55 -24.14 10.72 -11.05
C HIS A 55 -24.97 11.47 -10.02
N SER A 56 -24.68 12.76 -9.86
CA SER A 56 -25.64 13.72 -9.34
C SER A 56 -26.85 13.60 -10.25
N ASN A 57 -27.86 12.92 -9.73
CA ASN A 57 -29.18 12.83 -10.31
C ASN A 57 -29.73 14.27 -10.29
N GLU A 58 -29.39 15.06 -11.31
CA GLU A 58 -30.09 16.30 -11.60
C GLU A 58 -31.49 15.90 -12.07
N GLU A 59 -32.40 15.94 -11.11
CA GLU A 59 -33.83 15.90 -11.28
C GLU A 59 -34.22 17.04 -12.24
N TYR A 60 -34.39 16.71 -13.52
CA TYR A 60 -35.01 17.62 -14.48
C TYR A 60 -36.50 17.67 -14.18
N ASP A 61 -36.92 18.75 -13.54
CA ASP A 61 -38.32 19.12 -13.34
C ASP A 61 -38.69 20.16 -14.42
N ILE A 62 -39.09 19.70 -15.63
CA ILE A 62 -39.94 20.44 -16.60
C ILE A 62 -40.65 19.48 -17.56
#